data_AF-A0A7S0BW33-F1
#
_entry.id   AF-A0A7S0BW33-F1
#
_cell.length_a   1.000
_cell.length_b   1.000
_cell.length_c   1.000
_cell.angle_alpha   90.00
_cell.angle_beta   90.00
_cell.angle_gamma   90.00
#
_symmetry.space_group_name_H-M   'P 1'
#
loop_
_entity.id
_entity.type
_entity.pdbx_description
1 polymer ?
#
loop_
_entity_poly.entity_id
_entity_poly.type
_entity_poly.pdbx_seq_one_letter_code
_entity_poly.pdbx_strand_id
1 'polypeptide(L)'
;GSKLRKGTMLYIPSSKMEQTPDSSTTMDGPVDGSAIKWYTAKENDTPRIIAQRFKVELKLIVSGNKSRLPGLLSSSRLKNGTKVKIAGFETVDDKYIPYRHWCFPDDRADDLEPSYMMALKLNR
;
A
#
# COMPACT_ATOMS: atom_id res chain seq x y z
N GLY A 1 -22.37 -20.12 23.88
CA GLY A 1 -21.29 -19.47 23.10
C GLY A 1 -19.99 -20.19 23.38
N SER A 2 -19.36 -20.76 22.36
CA SER A 2 -18.12 -21.53 22.52
C SER A 2 -16.94 -20.57 22.75
N LYS A 3 -16.14 -20.82 23.78
CA LYS A 3 -14.93 -20.05 24.12
C LYS A 3 -13.71 -20.97 24.01
N LEU A 4 -12.60 -20.46 23.48
CA LEU A 4 -11.32 -21.17 23.42
C LEU A 4 -10.80 -21.46 24.84
N ARG A 5 -10.31 -22.67 25.07
CA ARG A 5 -9.79 -23.08 26.38
C ARG A 5 -8.35 -22.63 26.55
N LYS A 6 -7.99 -22.25 27.78
CA LYS A 6 -6.60 -21.94 28.15
C LYS A 6 -5.73 -23.18 27.88
N GLY A 7 -4.63 -23.01 27.13
CA GLY A 7 -3.75 -24.11 26.73
C GLY A 7 -4.00 -24.67 25.32
N THR A 8 -4.99 -24.14 24.58
CA THR A 8 -5.14 -24.46 23.15
C THR A 8 -3.96 -23.86 22.37
N MET A 9 -3.13 -24.73 21.81
CA MET A 9 -2.06 -24.36 20.88
C MET A 9 -2.69 -23.97 19.55
N LEU A 10 -2.47 -22.73 19.11
CA LEU A 10 -2.90 -22.24 17.81
C LEU A 10 -1.70 -22.24 16.87
N TYR A 11 -1.85 -22.86 15.70
CA TYR A 11 -0.88 -22.72 14.63
C TYR A 11 -1.05 -21.35 13.98
N ILE A 12 0.00 -20.53 14.02
CA ILE A 12 0.04 -19.23 13.35
C ILE A 12 0.98 -19.41 12.14
N PRO A 13 0.50 -19.34 10.90
CA PRO A 13 1.37 -19.38 9.74
C PRO A 13 2.29 -18.15 9.78
N SER A 14 3.58 -18.40 9.94
CA SER A 14 4.61 -17.38 9.83
C SER A 14 4.86 -17.15 8.34
N SER A 15 4.52 -15.96 7.83
CA SER A 15 4.77 -15.60 6.44
C SER A 15 6.28 -15.54 6.18
N LYS A 16 6.87 -16.67 5.79
CA LYS A 16 8.20 -16.68 5.19
C LYS A 16 8.06 -16.10 3.79
N MET A 17 8.68 -14.95 3.60
CA MET A 17 8.79 -14.26 2.32
C MET A 17 9.74 -15.09 1.44
N GLU A 18 9.22 -16.05 0.69
CA GLU A 18 10.01 -16.79 -0.30
C GLU A 18 10.08 -15.98 -1.60
N GLN A 19 11.30 -15.54 -1.93
CA GLN A 19 11.66 -14.93 -3.20
C GLN A 19 11.70 -16.03 -4.28
N THR A 20 10.96 -15.84 -5.37
CA THR A 20 11.13 -16.60 -6.60
C THR A 20 11.98 -15.79 -7.60
N PRO A 21 12.89 -16.44 -8.36
CA PRO A 21 13.74 -15.78 -9.34
C PRO A 21 13.10 -15.74 -10.76
N ASP A 22 13.57 -14.75 -11.52
CA ASP A 22 13.63 -14.64 -12.99
C ASP A 22 12.40 -14.14 -13.79
N SER A 23 12.51 -12.92 -14.34
CA SER A 23 12.58 -12.67 -15.80
C SER A 23 12.77 -11.19 -16.14
N SER A 24 13.60 -10.94 -17.15
CA SER A 24 14.27 -9.70 -17.54
C SER A 24 13.41 -8.68 -18.31
N THR A 25 13.60 -7.39 -18.04
CA THR A 25 13.51 -6.31 -19.04
C THR A 25 14.42 -5.16 -18.61
N THR A 26 15.36 -4.84 -19.48
CA THR A 26 16.38 -3.80 -19.42
C THR A 26 15.75 -2.41 -19.46
N MET A 27 15.94 -1.60 -18.42
CA MET A 27 15.94 -0.13 -18.50
C MET A 27 16.91 0.41 -17.45
N ASP A 28 17.98 1.05 -17.91
CA ASP A 28 19.00 1.69 -17.10
C ASP A 28 18.45 2.90 -16.32
N GLY A 29 18.62 2.87 -15.00
CA GLY A 29 18.41 3.98 -14.07
C GLY A 29 18.58 3.48 -12.63
N PRO A 30 19.08 4.27 -11.67
CA PRO A 30 19.23 3.82 -10.30
C PRO A 30 17.84 3.71 -9.66
N VAL A 31 17.22 2.53 -9.81
CA VAL A 31 15.99 2.18 -9.13
C VAL A 31 16.36 1.83 -7.69
N ASP A 32 16.59 2.86 -6.88
CA ASP A 32 16.35 2.72 -5.45
C ASP A 32 14.86 2.41 -5.31
N GLY A 33 14.55 1.11 -5.16
CA GLY A 33 13.25 0.61 -4.73
C GLY A 33 12.94 1.10 -3.32
N SER A 34 12.80 2.41 -3.19
CA SER A 34 12.70 3.11 -1.92
C SER A 34 11.34 2.79 -1.33
N ALA A 35 11.34 1.85 -0.39
CA ALA A 35 10.19 1.53 0.44
C ALA A 35 9.47 2.81 0.85
N ILE A 36 8.13 2.79 0.81
CA ILE A 36 7.33 3.96 1.12
C ILE A 36 7.73 4.48 2.50
N LYS A 37 8.21 5.73 2.54
CA LYS A 37 8.63 6.38 3.77
C LYS A 37 7.68 7.50 4.13
N TRP A 38 7.14 7.41 5.34
CA TRP A 38 6.21 8.38 5.91
C TRP A 38 6.88 9.22 6.97
N TYR A 39 6.55 10.52 6.99
CA TYR A 39 6.94 11.45 8.04
C TYR A 39 5.70 12.06 8.68
N THR A 40 5.70 12.15 10.01
CA THR A 40 4.65 12.84 10.78
C THR A 40 5.08 14.27 11.04
N ALA A 41 4.37 15.23 10.43
CA ALA A 41 4.64 16.65 10.57
C ALA A 41 4.40 17.14 12.00
N LYS A 42 5.25 18.05 12.46
CA LYS A 42 5.08 18.81 13.70
C LYS A 42 4.23 20.06 13.45
N GLU A 43 3.86 20.73 14.55
CA GLU A 43 3.17 22.02 14.50
C GLU A 43 3.96 23.03 13.64
N ASN A 44 3.30 23.65 12.65
CA ASN A 44 3.89 24.63 11.74
C ASN A 44 5.02 24.11 10.82
N ASP A 45 5.20 22.79 10.69
CA ASP A 45 6.09 22.25 9.64
C ASP A 45 5.59 22.68 8.25
N THR A 46 6.51 22.94 7.33
CA THR A 46 6.16 23.23 5.92
C THR A 46 6.79 22.18 5.00
N PRO A 47 6.18 21.90 3.83
CA PRO A 47 6.77 21.00 2.84
C PRO A 47 8.20 21.39 2.46
N ARG A 48 8.51 22.70 2.46
CA ARG A 48 9.86 23.22 2.22
C ARG A 48 10.87 22.79 3.30
N ILE A 49 10.51 22.88 4.57
CA ILE A 49 11.36 22.43 5.69
C ILE A 49 11.55 20.91 5.64
N ILE A 50 10.48 20.17 5.36
CA ILE A 50 10.51 18.71 5.25
C ILE A 50 11.43 18.28 4.09
N ALA A 51 11.28 18.90 2.91
CA ALA A 51 12.13 18.67 1.74
C ALA A 51 13.61 18.87 2.07
N GLN A 52 13.95 19.99 2.71
CA GLN A 52 15.33 20.30 3.09
C GLN A 52 15.89 19.30 4.10
N ARG A 53 15.09 18.89 5.09
CA ARG A 53 15.50 17.97 6.14
C ARG A 53 15.80 16.57 5.61
N PHE A 54 14.99 16.09 4.68
CA PHE A 54 15.14 14.76 4.09
C PHE A 54 15.93 14.77 2.77
N LYS A 55 16.40 15.95 2.32
CA LYS A 55 17.09 16.16 1.03
C LYS A 55 16.29 15.61 -0.16
N VAL A 56 14.97 15.78 -0.12
CA VAL A 56 14.03 15.35 -1.16
C VAL A 56 13.57 16.56 -1.95
N GLU A 57 13.31 16.38 -3.25
CA GLU A 57 12.80 17.47 -4.08
C GLU A 57 11.40 17.92 -3.62
N LEU A 58 11.23 19.22 -3.42
CA LEU A 58 9.98 19.82 -2.96
C LEU A 58 8.80 19.53 -3.92
N LYS A 59 9.05 19.53 -5.22
CA LYS A 59 8.02 19.26 -6.24
C LYS A 59 7.46 17.85 -6.08
N LEU A 60 8.33 16.86 -5.83
CA LEU A 60 7.94 15.47 -5.61
C LEU A 60 7.10 15.29 -4.34
N ILE A 61 7.49 15.96 -3.24
CA ILE A 61 6.69 15.93 -2.01
C ILE A 61 5.28 16.48 -2.26
N VAL A 62 5.18 17.62 -2.95
CA VAL A 62 3.89 18.25 -3.22
C VAL A 62 3.06 17.39 -4.18
N SER A 63 3.61 16.93 -5.30
CA SER A 63 2.88 16.09 -6.27
C SER A 63 2.45 14.76 -5.66
N GLY A 64 3.35 14.07 -4.95
CA GLY A 64 3.09 12.77 -4.35
C GLY A 64 2.11 12.79 -3.19
N ASN A 65 1.89 13.96 -2.56
CA ASN A 65 0.90 14.11 -1.49
C ASN A 65 -0.38 14.81 -1.93
N LYS A 66 -0.45 15.38 -3.14
CA LYS A 66 -1.63 16.11 -3.64
C LYS A 66 -2.90 15.27 -3.66
N SER A 67 -2.79 13.97 -3.91
CA SER A 67 -3.93 13.03 -3.88
C SER A 67 -4.57 12.94 -2.49
N ARG A 68 -3.77 13.03 -1.42
CA ARG A 68 -4.22 12.93 -0.02
C ARG A 68 -4.50 14.28 0.61
N LEU A 69 -3.75 15.31 0.21
CA LEU A 69 -3.81 16.67 0.73
C LEU A 69 -4.11 17.63 -0.44
N PRO A 70 -5.39 17.72 -0.86
CA PRO A 70 -5.77 18.65 -1.93
C PRO A 70 -5.48 20.08 -1.49
N GLY A 71 -4.86 20.87 -2.39
CA GLY A 71 -4.46 22.24 -2.09
C GLY A 71 -3.15 22.40 -1.31
N LEU A 72 -2.37 21.33 -1.14
CA LEU A 72 -1.04 21.42 -0.54
C LEU A 72 -0.12 22.32 -1.38
N LEU A 73 0.28 23.45 -0.80
CA LEU A 73 1.27 24.38 -1.36
C LEU A 73 2.62 24.21 -0.67
N SER A 74 3.69 24.63 -1.35
CA SER A 74 5.07 24.60 -0.82
C SER A 74 5.25 25.40 0.48
N SER A 75 4.47 26.47 0.65
CA SER A 75 4.43 27.34 1.83
C SER A 75 3.34 27.00 2.83
N SER A 76 2.54 25.95 2.58
CA SER A 76 1.45 25.57 3.47
C SER A 76 2.00 25.10 4.81
N ARG A 77 1.41 25.60 5.90
CA ARG A 77 1.73 25.12 7.25
C ARG A 77 0.93 23.85 7.52
N LEU A 78 1.63 22.80 7.91
CA LEU A 78 1.04 21.52 8.27
C LEU A 78 0.68 21.54 9.75
N LYS A 79 -0.48 20.94 10.06
CA LYS A 79 -0.89 20.71 11.45
C LYS A 79 -0.08 19.55 12.03
N ASN A 80 0.17 19.58 13.33
CA ASN A 80 0.80 18.47 14.03
C ASN A 80 0.03 17.16 13.79
N GLY A 81 0.75 16.07 13.53
CA GLY A 81 0.18 14.75 13.24
C GLY A 81 -0.12 14.50 11.75
N THR A 82 0.09 15.48 10.87
CA THR A 82 -0.14 15.29 9.43
C THR A 82 0.89 14.31 8.85
N LYS A 83 0.43 13.20 8.28
CA LYS A 83 1.32 12.23 7.61
C LYS A 83 1.64 12.65 6.18
N VAL A 84 2.92 12.90 5.92
CA VAL A 84 3.47 13.29 4.62
C VAL A 84 4.33 12.16 4.07
N LYS A 85 4.08 11.77 2.82
CA LYS A 85 4.91 10.83 2.07
C LYS A 85 6.20 11.55 1.67
N ILE A 86 7.35 10.97 1.98
CA ILE A 86 8.67 11.56 1.68
C ILE A 86 9.49 10.70 0.72
N ALA A 87 9.11 9.44 0.49
CA ALA A 87 9.71 8.55 -0.51
C ALA A 87 8.70 7.51 -1.00
N GLY A 88 9.04 6.80 -2.08
CA GLY A 88 8.17 5.78 -2.68
C GLY A 88 6.94 6.38 -3.37
N PHE A 89 7.07 7.56 -3.99
CA PHE A 89 5.97 8.30 -4.61
C PHE A 89 5.30 7.53 -5.77
N GLU A 90 6.04 6.66 -6.43
CA GLU A 90 5.57 5.78 -7.52
C GLU A 90 4.66 4.66 -7.02
N THR A 91 4.81 4.23 -5.76
CA THR A 91 3.95 3.20 -5.21
C THR A 91 2.57 3.79 -4.98
N VAL A 92 1.55 3.20 -5.64
CA VAL A 92 0.16 3.56 -5.43
C VAL A 92 -0.17 3.35 -3.96
N ASP A 93 -0.73 4.36 -3.31
CA ASP A 93 -1.30 4.16 -1.98
C ASP A 93 -2.53 3.28 -2.19
N ASP A 94 -2.42 1.99 -1.86
CA ASP A 94 -3.48 0.98 -1.92
C ASP A 94 -4.62 1.35 -0.95
N LYS A 95 -5.37 2.39 -1.28
CA LYS A 95 -6.56 2.83 -0.53
C LYS A 95 -7.74 1.88 -0.77
N TYR A 96 -7.63 1.03 -1.78
CA TYR A 96 -8.63 0.06 -2.17
C TYR A 96 -8.04 -1.35 -2.07
N ILE A 97 -8.22 -1.99 -0.92
CA ILE A 97 -8.07 -3.43 -0.82
C ILE A 97 -9.41 -4.00 -1.30
N PRO A 98 -9.50 -4.61 -2.50
CA PRO A 98 -10.72 -5.30 -2.89
C PRO A 98 -10.97 -6.37 -1.83
N TYR A 99 -12.17 -6.36 -1.26
CA TYR A 99 -12.52 -7.40 -0.32
C TYR A 99 -12.48 -8.72 -1.09
N ARG A 100 -11.54 -9.58 -0.70
CA ARG A 100 -11.43 -10.95 -1.19
C ARG A 100 -12.50 -11.80 -0.50
N HIS A 101 -13.71 -11.71 -1.04
CA HIS A 101 -14.83 -12.54 -0.60
C HIS A 101 -14.60 -13.90 -1.26
N TRP A 102 -14.19 -14.90 -0.47
CA TRP A 102 -13.94 -16.31 -0.87
C TRP A 102 -12.59 -16.71 -1.45
N CYS A 103 -11.49 -16.25 -0.86
CA CYS A 103 -10.24 -17.02 -0.93
C CYS A 103 -9.97 -17.62 0.44
N PHE A 104 -9.83 -18.94 0.53
CA PHE A 104 -9.19 -19.57 1.68
C PHE A 104 -7.69 -19.21 1.67
N PRO A 105 -7.00 -19.22 2.83
CA PRO A 105 -5.59 -18.83 2.93
C PRO A 105 -4.65 -19.61 2.02
N ASP A 106 -5.05 -20.82 1.61
CA ASP A 106 -4.26 -21.74 0.79
C ASP A 106 -4.58 -21.63 -0.72
N ASP A 107 -5.59 -20.84 -1.09
CA ASP A 107 -5.99 -20.71 -2.49
C ASP A 107 -4.94 -19.91 -3.26
N ARG A 108 -4.39 -20.50 -4.33
CA ARG A 108 -3.44 -19.83 -5.22
C ARG A 108 -4.18 -18.89 -6.16
N ALA A 109 -3.52 -17.79 -6.53
CA ALA A 109 -4.10 -16.75 -7.40
C ALA A 109 -4.59 -17.30 -8.75
N ASP A 110 -3.97 -18.39 -9.22
CA ASP A 110 -4.26 -19.02 -10.52
C ASP A 110 -5.51 -19.91 -10.50
N ASP A 111 -6.02 -20.28 -9.31
CA ASP A 111 -7.18 -21.18 -9.16
C ASP A 111 -8.53 -20.42 -9.06
N LEU A 112 -8.50 -19.09 -9.09
CA LEU A 112 -9.66 -18.20 -8.93
C LEU A 112 -10.42 -17.93 -10.24
N GLU A 113 -10.62 -18.98 -11.04
CA GLU A 113 -11.43 -18.85 -12.25
C GLU A 113 -12.86 -18.43 -11.88
N PRO A 114 -13.41 -17.34 -12.46
CA PRO A 114 -14.74 -16.86 -12.11
C PRO A 114 -15.79 -17.96 -12.32
N SER A 115 -16.53 -18.31 -11.27
CA SER A 115 -17.62 -19.28 -11.40
C SER A 115 -18.81 -18.65 -12.11
N TYR A 116 -18.95 -18.94 -13.42
CA TYR A 116 -20.14 -18.57 -14.18
C TYR A 116 -21.31 -19.46 -13.75
N MET A 117 -22.39 -18.85 -13.23
CA MET A 117 -23.65 -19.55 -13.01
C MET A 117 -24.21 -20.03 -14.36
N MET A 118 -24.29 -21.34 -14.55
CA MET A 118 -24.95 -21.94 -15.71
C MET A 118 -26.47 -21.78 -15.57
N ALA A 119 -27.06 -20.82 -16.28
CA ALA A 119 -28.51 -20.66 -16.33
C ALA A 119 -29.10 -21.63 -17.37
N LEU A 120 -29.92 -22.58 -16.93
CA LEU A 120 -30.69 -23.43 -17.83
C LEU A 120 -31.83 -22.62 -18.46
N LYS A 121 -31.93 -22.67 -19.79
CA LYS A 121 -33.02 -22.04 -20.54
C LYS A 121 -34.34 -22.70 -20.14
N LEU A 122 -35.24 -21.91 -19.56
CA LEU A 122 -36.59 -22.37 -19.23
C LEU A 122 -37.41 -22.50 -20.52
N ASN A 123 -37.71 -23.73 -20.93
CA ASN A 123 -38.69 -23.98 -21.98
C ASN A 123 -40.09 -23.79 -21.37
N ARG A 124 -40.89 -22.92 -21.97
CA ARG A 124 -42.23 -22.53 -21.51
C ARG A 124 -43.31 -23.23 -22.33
#